data_AF-A0A530BR62-F1
#
_entry.id   AF-A0A530BR62-F1
#
_cell.length_a   1.000
_cell.length_b   1.000
_cell.length_c   1.000
_cell.angle_alpha   90.00
_cell.angle_beta   90.00
_cell.angle_gamma   90.00
#
_symmetry.space_group_name_H-M   'P 1'
#
loop_
_entity.id
_entity.type
_entity.pdbx_description
1 polymer ?
#
loop_
_entity_poly.entity_id
_entity_poly.type
_entity_poly.pdbx_seq_one_letter_code
_entity_poly.pdbx_strand_id
1 'polypeptide(L)'
;PEQVWDRPDMPDRELWLGKPSGSAMPLVWAHAEHIKLLRSLRDGAVFDLPPQGVERYIKGKTVSPLRTWRFNNKIRSIPAGKLLRVELSAPGVVHWSSDKWLTVQDSRTVENAFGIHLVDLPVNRLQPGTTIVFTFFWPEAMRWENVDFTVAIDQPNGQ
;
A
#
# COMPACT_ATOMS: atom_id res chain seq x y z
N PRO A 1 22.90 -26.75 -7.16
CA PRO A 1 23.41 -25.51 -7.81
C PRO A 1 22.26 -24.50 -7.89
N GLU A 2 22.56 -23.21 -8.00
CA GLU A 2 21.53 -22.20 -8.29
C GLU A 2 20.96 -22.36 -9.71
N GLN A 3 21.82 -22.64 -10.68
CA GLN A 3 21.47 -22.72 -12.09
C GLN A 3 22.04 -23.99 -12.73
N VAL A 4 21.32 -24.48 -13.74
CA VAL A 4 21.70 -25.59 -14.60
C VAL A 4 21.71 -25.07 -16.03
N TRP A 5 22.72 -25.44 -16.81
CA TRP A 5 22.81 -25.07 -18.22
C TRP A 5 21.70 -25.78 -19.01
N ASP A 6 20.86 -25.01 -19.67
CA ASP A 6 19.63 -25.46 -20.35
C ASP A 6 19.75 -25.43 -21.89
N ARG A 7 20.96 -25.18 -22.40
CA ARG A 7 21.28 -25.08 -23.83
C ARG A 7 22.24 -26.19 -24.28
N PRO A 8 22.45 -26.39 -25.59
CA PRO A 8 23.48 -27.29 -26.08
C PRO A 8 24.86 -26.99 -25.48
N ASP A 9 25.70 -28.02 -25.41
CA ASP A 9 27.03 -27.92 -24.82
C ASP A 9 27.86 -26.78 -25.43
N MET A 10 28.58 -26.06 -24.58
CA MET A 10 29.56 -25.05 -24.95
C MET A 10 30.87 -25.34 -24.19
N PRO A 11 31.66 -26.30 -24.67
CA PRO A 11 32.86 -26.78 -23.97
C PRO A 11 33.88 -25.67 -23.71
N ASP A 12 34.02 -24.71 -24.63
CA ASP A 12 34.94 -23.56 -24.50
C ASP A 12 34.63 -22.66 -23.30
N ARG A 13 33.44 -22.80 -22.70
CA ARG A 13 33.01 -22.08 -21.50
C ARG A 13 32.73 -23.01 -20.32
N GLU A 14 33.09 -24.29 -20.44
CA GLU A 14 32.84 -25.33 -19.44
C GLU A 14 31.34 -25.54 -19.14
N LEU A 15 30.47 -25.20 -20.09
CA LEU A 15 29.01 -25.32 -19.94
C LEU A 15 28.50 -26.57 -20.66
N TRP A 16 27.79 -27.42 -19.94
CA TRP A 16 27.30 -28.72 -20.43
C TRP A 16 25.82 -28.88 -20.09
N LEU A 17 25.00 -29.31 -21.04
CA LEU A 17 23.56 -29.42 -20.90
C LEU A 17 23.21 -30.28 -19.67
N GLY A 18 22.38 -29.74 -18.79
CA GLY A 18 21.97 -30.42 -17.55
C GLY A 18 23.00 -30.39 -16.42
N LYS A 19 24.13 -29.69 -16.59
CA LYS A 19 25.17 -29.50 -15.54
C LYS A 19 25.09 -28.11 -14.91
N PRO A 20 25.69 -27.90 -13.72
CA PRO A 20 25.81 -26.57 -13.13
C PRO A 20 26.46 -25.58 -14.10
N SER A 21 25.95 -24.35 -14.16
CA SER A 21 26.49 -23.29 -15.02
C SER A 21 27.67 -22.50 -14.40
N GLY A 22 28.18 -22.94 -13.25
CA GLY A 22 29.23 -22.22 -12.49
C GLY A 22 28.71 -21.16 -11.50
N SER A 23 27.39 -20.97 -11.37
CA SER A 23 26.81 -20.11 -10.32
C SER A 23 26.88 -20.77 -8.92
N ALA A 24 26.38 -20.07 -7.89
CA ALA A 24 26.46 -20.45 -6.49
C ALA A 24 26.12 -21.93 -6.23
N MET A 25 27.03 -22.65 -5.58
CA MET A 25 26.90 -24.06 -5.25
C MET A 25 27.70 -24.43 -3.98
N PRO A 26 27.08 -25.02 -2.93
CA PRO A 26 25.65 -25.30 -2.83
C PRO A 26 24.83 -24.03 -2.52
N LEU A 27 23.76 -23.78 -3.28
CA LEU A 27 22.74 -22.81 -2.88
C LEU A 27 21.70 -23.49 -2.00
N VAL A 28 21.72 -23.23 -0.71
CA VAL A 28 20.80 -23.83 0.26
C VAL A 28 19.34 -23.45 -0.02
N TRP A 29 19.09 -22.29 -0.61
CA TRP A 29 17.74 -21.88 -1.02
C TRP A 29 17.12 -22.84 -2.04
N ALA A 30 17.85 -23.25 -3.08
CA ALA A 30 17.35 -24.22 -4.06
C ALA A 30 16.95 -25.56 -3.41
N HIS A 31 17.67 -25.98 -2.37
CA HIS A 31 17.34 -27.18 -1.61
C HIS A 31 16.09 -26.99 -0.76
N ALA A 32 15.96 -25.84 -0.08
CA ALA A 32 14.76 -25.51 0.70
C ALA A 32 13.50 -25.46 -0.18
N GLU A 33 13.56 -24.84 -1.36
CA GLU A 33 12.44 -24.81 -2.31
C GLU A 33 12.05 -26.21 -2.80
N HIS A 34 13.03 -27.09 -3.06
CA HIS A 34 12.74 -28.47 -3.43
C HIS A 34 11.99 -29.22 -2.30
N ILE A 35 12.41 -29.06 -1.05
CA ILE A 35 11.75 -29.67 0.12
C ILE A 35 10.32 -29.11 0.27
N LYS A 36 10.14 -27.78 0.14
CA LYS A 36 8.82 -27.14 0.19
C LYS A 36 7.90 -27.65 -0.91
N LEU A 37 8.40 -27.87 -2.12
CA LEU A 37 7.63 -28.43 -3.23
C LEU A 37 7.15 -29.85 -2.90
N LEU A 38 8.06 -30.73 -2.50
CA LEU A 38 7.70 -32.12 -2.13
C LEU A 38 6.66 -32.15 -1.01
N ARG A 39 6.83 -31.30 0.00
CA ARG A 39 5.87 -31.15 1.08
C ARG A 39 4.51 -30.64 0.59
N SER A 40 4.51 -29.65 -0.31
CA SER A 40 3.28 -29.09 -0.87
C SER A 40 2.51 -30.10 -1.71
N LEU A 41 3.21 -30.89 -2.53
CA LEU A 41 2.60 -31.97 -3.32
C LEU A 41 1.96 -33.04 -2.42
N ARG A 42 2.63 -33.41 -1.33
CA ARG A 42 2.10 -34.37 -0.36
C ARG A 42 0.85 -33.85 0.34
N ASP A 43 0.85 -32.57 0.73
CA ASP A 43 -0.25 -31.96 1.47
C ASP A 43 -1.39 -31.47 0.55
N GLY A 44 -1.19 -31.47 -0.78
CA GLY A 44 -2.17 -30.96 -1.76
C GLY A 44 -2.38 -29.44 -1.70
N ALA A 45 -1.50 -28.72 -1.01
CA ALA A 45 -1.57 -27.28 -0.80
C ALA A 45 -0.16 -26.69 -0.69
N VAL A 46 0.00 -25.41 -1.01
CA VAL A 46 1.29 -24.70 -0.87
C VAL A 46 1.69 -24.67 0.61
N PHE A 47 2.79 -25.34 0.95
CA PHE A 47 3.23 -25.59 2.33
C PHE A 47 3.45 -24.31 3.14
N ASP A 48 4.06 -23.29 2.52
CA ASP A 48 4.42 -22.03 3.16
C ASP A 48 3.41 -20.91 2.89
N LEU A 49 2.20 -21.25 2.44
CA LEU A 49 1.11 -20.27 2.28
C LEU A 49 0.61 -19.79 3.65
N PRO A 50 0.80 -18.50 4.00
CA PRO A 50 0.27 -17.98 5.25
C PRO A 50 -1.27 -17.94 5.20
N PRO A 51 -1.98 -18.62 6.12
CA PRO A 51 -3.44 -18.66 6.09
C PRO A 51 -4.08 -17.29 6.32
N GLN A 52 -3.40 -16.40 7.05
CA GLN A 52 -3.92 -15.09 7.44
C GLN A 52 -4.25 -14.20 6.24
N GLY A 53 -3.44 -14.26 5.18
CA GLY A 53 -3.68 -13.49 3.95
C GLY A 53 -4.92 -14.00 3.21
N VAL A 54 -5.06 -15.33 3.13
CA VAL A 54 -6.22 -15.99 2.51
C VAL A 54 -7.50 -15.65 3.27
N GLU A 55 -7.50 -15.81 4.58
CA GLU A 55 -8.65 -15.48 5.43
C GLU A 55 -9.04 -14.01 5.30
N ARG A 56 -8.06 -13.10 5.37
CA ARG A 56 -8.33 -11.66 5.37
C ARG A 56 -8.80 -11.16 4.01
N TYR A 57 -8.09 -11.47 2.93
CA TYR A 57 -8.26 -10.80 1.65
C TYR A 57 -9.09 -11.58 0.64
N ILE A 58 -9.04 -12.92 0.68
CA ILE A 58 -9.78 -13.77 -0.27
C ILE A 58 -11.16 -14.11 0.30
N LYS A 59 -11.20 -14.67 1.52
CA LYS A 59 -12.46 -15.09 2.16
C LYS A 59 -13.21 -13.90 2.75
N GLY A 60 -12.55 -13.15 3.62
CA GLY A 60 -13.14 -11.99 4.31
C GLY A 60 -13.30 -10.77 3.43
N LYS A 61 -12.68 -10.73 2.24
CA LYS A 61 -12.66 -9.58 1.32
C LYS A 61 -12.39 -8.25 2.04
N THR A 62 -11.51 -8.29 3.05
CA THR A 62 -11.29 -7.17 3.96
C THR A 62 -10.65 -6.02 3.19
N VAL A 63 -11.36 -4.90 3.10
CA VAL A 63 -10.87 -3.68 2.46
C VAL A 63 -10.43 -2.66 3.51
N SER A 64 -9.47 -1.81 3.15
CA SER A 64 -9.06 -0.71 4.01
C SER A 64 -10.24 0.25 4.29
N PRO A 65 -10.45 0.69 5.54
CA PRO A 65 -11.47 1.68 5.89
C PRO A 65 -11.06 3.11 5.48
N LEU A 66 -9.82 3.30 5.04
CA LEU A 66 -9.26 4.60 4.70
C LEU A 66 -8.76 4.70 3.25
N ARG A 67 -8.60 5.93 2.80
CA ARG A 67 -7.86 6.31 1.60
C ARG A 67 -6.89 7.43 1.97
N THR A 68 -5.65 7.30 1.52
CA THR A 68 -4.58 8.24 1.86
C THR A 68 -4.40 9.28 0.77
N TRP A 69 -4.37 10.55 1.16
CA TRP A 69 -3.94 11.69 0.35
C TRP A 69 -2.57 12.18 0.83
N ARG A 70 -1.69 12.52 -0.12
CA ARG A 70 -0.38 13.13 0.10
C ARG A 70 -0.08 14.17 -0.97
N PHE A 71 0.87 15.07 -0.73
CA PHE A 71 1.34 16.01 -1.76
C PHE A 71 1.87 15.31 -3.02
N ASN A 72 2.51 14.15 -2.87
CA ASN A 72 2.99 13.32 -3.98
C ASN A 72 1.97 12.25 -4.42
N ASN A 73 0.78 12.19 -3.81
CA ASN A 73 -0.32 11.32 -4.18
C ASN A 73 -1.67 12.01 -3.94
N LYS A 74 -1.97 12.97 -4.81
CA LYS A 74 -3.18 13.81 -4.71
C LYS A 74 -4.37 13.08 -5.34
N ILE A 75 -4.91 12.10 -4.60
CA ILE A 75 -6.14 11.43 -5.01
C ILE A 75 -7.26 12.45 -5.21
N ARG A 76 -8.10 12.24 -6.22
CA ARG A 76 -9.19 13.17 -6.57
C ARG A 76 -10.53 12.78 -5.96
N SER A 77 -10.66 11.52 -5.56
CA SER A 77 -11.88 11.00 -4.95
C SER A 77 -11.61 9.82 -4.03
N ILE A 78 -12.58 9.55 -3.16
CA ILE A 78 -12.64 8.37 -2.30
C ILE A 78 -14.05 7.77 -2.39
N PRO A 79 -14.22 6.44 -2.31
CA PRO A 79 -15.54 5.83 -2.21
C PRO A 79 -16.23 6.25 -0.90
N ALA A 80 -17.56 6.42 -0.94
CA ALA A 80 -18.36 6.62 0.25
C ALA A 80 -18.11 5.52 1.31
N GLY A 81 -18.23 5.87 2.59
CA GLY A 81 -17.95 4.97 3.71
C GLY A 81 -16.47 4.88 4.12
N LYS A 82 -15.57 5.63 3.48
CA LYS A 82 -14.13 5.66 3.81
C LYS A 82 -13.73 6.93 4.54
N LEU A 83 -12.74 6.82 5.43
CA LEU A 83 -12.04 7.97 6.00
C LEU A 83 -11.01 8.50 4.99
N LEU A 84 -10.79 9.81 5.00
CA LEU A 84 -9.68 10.44 4.29
C LEU A 84 -8.52 10.61 5.26
N ARG A 85 -7.46 9.84 5.07
CA ARG A 85 -6.20 10.02 5.79
C ARG A 85 -5.35 11.04 5.05
N VAL A 86 -4.98 12.12 5.70
CA VAL A 86 -4.00 13.06 5.17
C VAL A 86 -2.66 12.78 5.83
N GLU A 87 -1.63 12.55 5.01
CA GLU A 87 -0.25 12.30 5.45
C GLU A 87 0.66 13.45 4.99
N LEU A 88 1.40 14.02 5.94
CA LEU A 88 2.31 15.15 5.76
C LEU A 88 3.72 14.77 6.25
N SER A 89 4.74 15.43 5.68
CA SER A 89 6.15 15.25 6.07
C SER A 89 6.57 16.12 7.27
N ALA A 90 5.67 16.96 7.79
CA ALA A 90 5.92 17.86 8.90
C ALA A 90 4.60 18.07 9.69
N PRO A 91 4.66 18.54 10.96
CA PRO A 91 3.47 18.85 11.72
C PRO A 91 2.60 19.88 10.98
N GLY A 92 1.32 19.58 10.83
CA GLY A 92 0.36 20.45 10.17
C GLY A 92 -1.00 20.47 10.84
N VAL A 93 -1.77 21.51 10.53
CA VAL A 93 -3.21 21.56 10.80
C VAL A 93 -3.91 21.49 9.44
N VAL A 94 -4.76 20.48 9.28
CA VAL A 94 -5.63 20.36 8.11
C VAL A 94 -6.86 21.21 8.40
N HIS A 95 -7.00 22.29 7.64
CA HIS A 95 -8.16 23.18 7.67
C HIS A 95 -9.11 22.75 6.56
N TRP A 96 -10.32 22.33 6.89
CA TRP A 96 -11.18 21.66 5.93
C TRP A 96 -12.68 21.91 6.13
N SER A 97 -13.42 21.66 5.06
CA SER A 97 -14.86 21.79 4.99
C SER A 97 -15.45 20.71 4.06
N SER A 98 -16.71 20.37 4.29
CA SER A 98 -17.51 19.51 3.40
C SER A 98 -18.71 20.23 2.79
N ASP A 99 -18.86 21.52 3.08
CA ASP A 99 -20.01 22.37 2.71
C ASP A 99 -19.55 23.71 2.11
N LYS A 100 -18.44 23.68 1.34
CA LYS A 100 -17.88 24.83 0.62
C LYS A 100 -17.51 26.00 1.54
N TRP A 101 -16.85 25.70 2.65
CA TRP A 101 -16.40 26.66 3.65
C TRP A 101 -17.51 27.35 4.44
N LEU A 102 -18.76 26.85 4.39
CA LEU A 102 -19.83 27.34 5.25
C LEU A 102 -19.56 26.97 6.72
N THR A 103 -19.08 25.74 6.95
CA THR A 103 -18.51 25.30 8.22
C THR A 103 -17.05 24.90 8.01
N VAL A 104 -16.26 25.11 9.07
CA VAL A 104 -14.82 24.90 9.07
C VAL A 104 -14.45 23.98 10.21
N GLN A 105 -13.55 23.05 9.94
CA GLN A 105 -12.95 22.18 10.94
C GLN A 105 -11.43 22.22 10.81
N ASP A 106 -10.76 22.25 11.95
CA ASP A 106 -9.31 22.15 12.05
C ASP A 106 -8.93 20.81 12.68
N SER A 107 -8.01 20.10 12.05
CA SER A 107 -7.58 18.77 12.50
C SER A 107 -6.05 18.69 12.48
N ARG A 108 -5.45 18.63 13.66
CA ARG A 108 -3.99 18.58 13.82
C ARG A 108 -3.47 17.18 13.54
N THR A 109 -2.37 17.09 12.80
CA THR A 109 -1.69 15.82 12.55
C THR A 109 -0.96 15.31 13.78
N VAL A 110 -0.92 13.98 13.96
CA VAL A 110 -0.12 13.29 14.97
C VAL A 110 0.98 12.50 14.26
N GLU A 111 2.19 12.55 14.81
CA GLU A 111 3.34 11.78 14.30
C GLU A 111 3.19 10.30 14.64
N ASN A 112 3.50 9.41 13.69
CA ASN A 112 3.60 7.98 13.94
C ASN A 112 5.06 7.55 14.21
N ALA A 113 5.27 6.27 14.52
CA ALA A 113 6.61 5.72 14.81
C ALA A 113 7.60 5.79 13.63
N PHE A 114 7.16 6.19 12.43
CA PHE A 114 7.98 6.33 11.24
C PHE A 114 8.23 7.80 10.86
N GLY A 115 7.89 8.75 11.73
CA GLY A 115 8.07 10.19 11.46
C GLY A 115 7.07 10.78 10.46
N ILE A 116 5.95 10.10 10.21
CA ILE A 116 4.90 10.60 9.31
C ILE A 116 3.81 11.26 10.15
N HIS A 117 3.47 12.50 9.82
CA HIS A 117 2.39 13.24 10.43
C HIS A 117 1.08 12.91 9.73
N LEU A 118 0.10 12.38 10.46
CA LEU A 118 -1.17 11.96 9.87
C LEU A 118 -2.39 12.42 10.67
N VAL A 119 -3.50 12.58 9.95
CA VAL A 119 -4.83 12.78 10.55
C VAL A 119 -5.89 12.10 9.70
N ASP A 120 -6.88 11.50 10.36
CA ASP A 120 -8.04 10.87 9.72
C ASP A 120 -9.23 11.82 9.78
N LEU A 121 -9.64 12.35 8.63
CA LEU A 121 -10.83 13.18 8.54
C LEU A 121 -12.08 12.29 8.55
N PRO A 122 -13.08 12.57 9.42
CA PRO A 122 -14.28 11.74 9.63
C PRO A 122 -15.33 11.91 8.51
N VAL A 123 -14.89 11.74 7.27
CA VAL A 123 -15.70 11.97 6.05
C VAL A 123 -16.47 10.73 5.58
N ASN A 124 -16.37 9.63 6.32
CA ASN A 124 -16.98 8.34 5.97
C ASN A 124 -18.51 8.35 6.00
N ARG A 125 -19.14 9.35 6.63
CA ARG A 125 -20.60 9.52 6.70
C ARG A 125 -21.13 10.52 5.67
N LEU A 126 -20.26 11.12 4.86
CA LEU A 126 -20.67 12.03 3.80
C LEU A 126 -21.30 11.26 2.64
N GLN A 127 -22.25 11.90 1.96
CA GLN A 127 -22.98 11.30 0.86
C GLN A 127 -22.14 11.31 -0.43
N PRO A 128 -22.35 10.36 -1.35
CA PRO A 128 -21.80 10.46 -2.69
C PRO A 128 -22.15 11.80 -3.35
N GLY A 129 -21.19 12.40 -4.05
CA GLY A 129 -21.28 13.73 -4.65
C GLY A 129 -20.80 14.87 -3.73
N THR A 130 -20.59 14.64 -2.44
CA THR A 130 -19.96 15.63 -1.55
C THR A 130 -18.51 15.87 -1.97
N THR A 131 -18.06 17.13 -1.90
CA THR A 131 -16.65 17.49 -2.12
C THR A 131 -16.06 18.00 -0.82
N ILE A 132 -14.99 17.35 -0.38
CA ILE A 132 -14.15 17.82 0.72
C ILE A 132 -13.18 18.84 0.14
N VAL A 133 -13.13 20.03 0.72
CA VAL A 133 -12.15 21.07 0.39
C VAL A 133 -11.27 21.27 1.61
N PHE A 134 -9.96 21.35 1.41
CA PHE A 134 -9.01 21.54 2.50
C PHE A 134 -7.75 22.26 2.07
N THR A 135 -7.10 22.91 3.03
CA THR A 135 -5.77 23.48 2.92
C THR A 135 -4.98 23.19 4.21
N PHE A 136 -3.74 23.67 4.27
CA PHE A 136 -2.84 23.40 5.39
C PHE A 136 -2.35 24.69 6.03
N PHE A 137 -2.38 24.72 7.36
CA PHE A 137 -1.60 25.64 8.16
C PHE A 137 -0.39 24.92 8.72
N TRP A 138 0.79 25.52 8.56
CA TRP A 138 2.09 24.99 9.00
C TRP A 138 2.52 25.73 10.27
N PRO A 139 2.31 25.16 11.49
CA PRO A 139 2.51 25.89 12.73
C PRO A 139 3.96 26.33 12.97
N GLU A 140 4.93 25.53 12.55
CA GLU A 140 6.35 25.85 12.73
C GLU A 140 6.79 27.03 11.86
N ALA A 141 6.27 27.11 10.64
CA ALA A 141 6.58 28.18 9.70
C ALA A 141 5.59 29.36 9.80
N MET A 142 4.56 29.25 10.65
CA MET A 142 3.48 30.23 10.82
C MET A 142 2.89 30.71 9.49
N ARG A 143 2.70 29.78 8.54
CA ARG A 143 2.22 30.10 7.19
C ARG A 143 1.14 29.15 6.71
N TRP A 144 0.28 29.67 5.86
CA TRP A 144 -0.67 28.87 5.08
C TRP A 144 0.01 28.29 3.85
N GLU A 145 -0.52 27.15 3.39
CA GLU A 145 -0.16 26.57 2.10
C GLU A 145 -0.64 27.45 0.92
N ASN A 146 -1.68 28.28 1.13
CA ASN A 146 -2.27 29.19 0.14
C ASN A 146 -2.81 28.49 -1.13
N VAL A 147 -3.06 27.19 -1.03
CA VAL A 147 -3.66 26.38 -2.09
C VAL A 147 -4.74 25.51 -1.48
N ASP A 148 -5.91 25.51 -2.10
CA ASP A 148 -7.00 24.60 -1.75
C ASP A 148 -6.87 23.30 -2.55
N PHE A 149 -7.07 22.19 -1.86
CA PHE A 149 -7.16 20.85 -2.43
C PHE A 149 -8.56 20.32 -2.27
N THR A 150 -8.95 19.44 -3.19
CA THR A 150 -10.30 18.86 -3.21
C THR A 150 -10.25 17.35 -3.36
N VAL A 151 -11.13 16.67 -2.62
CA VAL A 151 -11.38 15.23 -2.76
C VAL A 151 -12.89 15.01 -2.80
N ALA A 152 -13.39 14.39 -3.87
CA ALA A 152 -14.78 14.02 -4.00
C ALA A 152 -15.12 12.72 -3.26
N ILE A 153 -16.37 12.59 -2.80
CA ILE A 153 -16.94 11.34 -2.35
C ILE A 153 -17.65 10.69 -3.54
N ASP A 154 -17.11 9.58 -4.03
CA ASP A 154 -17.72 8.79 -5.09
C ASP A 154 -18.75 7.81 -4.52
N GLN A 155 -19.47 7.13 -5.43
CA GLN A 155 -20.28 5.98 -5.06
C GLN A 155 -19.46 4.95 -4.26
N PRO A 156 -20.10 4.17 -3.36
CA PRO A 156 -19.42 3.06 -2.71
C PRO A 156 -18.77 2.16 -3.78
N ASN A 157 -17.60 1.57 -3.47
CA ASN A 157 -17.02 0.56 -4.34
C ASN A 157 -18.09 -0.50 -4.66
N GLY A 158 -18.33 -0.74 -5.96
CA GLY A 158 -19.34 -1.67 -6.43
C GLY A 158 -19.31 -3.00 -5.68
N GLN A 159 -20.50 -3.46 -5.29
CA GLN A 159 -20.74 -4.84 -4.86
C GLN A 159 -20.36 -5.82 -5.97
#